data_AF-A0A1B9MUQ2-F1
#
_entry.id   AF-A0A1B9MUQ2-F1
#
_cell.length_a   1.000
_cell.length_b   1.000
_cell.length_c   1.000
_cell.angle_alpha   90.00
_cell.angle_beta   90.00
_cell.angle_gamma   90.00
#
_symmetry.space_group_name_H-M   'P 1'
#
loop_
_entity.id
_entity.type
_entity.pdbx_description
1 polymer ?
#
loop_
_entity_poly.entity_id
_entity_poly.type
_entity_poly.pdbx_seq_one_letter_code
_entity_poly.pdbx_strand_id
1 'polypeptide(L)'
;MNQYFQIITGKITELEVIDTHLSHFGGGSFASLPLLGQLALGNTTEAASQVGMASGQQEAADYLNSVQYFRCKLGEFTVHGIFCRAFFRNGDKVEVVVEPLDDGSYYAYALRRPIDHRLWLYPWAMKGTKASNKESFKFAGKITFPCFILSMVIFTIASGDDLVFLTLMFALDILVGGSIFLILFYCDQGMLGGGSKDADKIFATLGYPKPKTVNMEQEYMEMFFNNKSMNEPNFYIDVNTDEFKRKDPPGVKWVAFYREAPPIPDYITVIHTEKTNNNKNKRKK
;
A
#
# COMPACT_ATOMS: atom_id res chain seq x y z
N MET A 1 2.28 -21.49 -7.71
CA MET A 1 1.80 -20.15 -7.30
C MET A 1 1.77 -19.26 -8.53
N ASN A 2 0.64 -18.61 -8.79
CA ASN A 2 0.51 -17.71 -9.93
C ASN A 2 1.41 -16.48 -9.72
N GLN A 3 2.14 -16.06 -10.74
CA GLN A 3 3.10 -14.94 -10.61
C GLN A 3 2.40 -13.58 -10.45
N TYR A 4 1.10 -13.52 -10.79
CA TYR A 4 0.27 -12.32 -10.79
C TYR A 4 -1.10 -12.60 -10.17
N PHE A 5 -1.72 -11.55 -9.63
CA PHE A 5 -3.13 -11.57 -9.23
C PHE A 5 -4.04 -11.51 -10.46
N GLN A 6 -5.32 -11.82 -10.25
CA GLN A 6 -6.37 -11.71 -11.26
C GLN A 6 -7.10 -10.37 -11.11
N ILE A 7 -7.83 -9.95 -12.13
CA ILE A 7 -8.68 -8.75 -12.05
C ILE A 7 -10.14 -9.14 -12.30
N ILE A 8 -11.04 -8.75 -11.40
CA ILE A 8 -12.49 -8.79 -11.64
C ILE A 8 -12.95 -7.38 -11.97
N THR A 9 -13.65 -7.22 -13.09
CA THR A 9 -14.25 -5.94 -13.48
C THR A 9 -15.77 -6.04 -13.40
N GLY A 10 -16.40 -5.03 -12.82
CA GLY A 10 -17.84 -5.08 -12.60
C GLY A 10 -18.41 -3.86 -11.89
N LYS A 11 -19.72 -3.92 -11.67
CA LYS A 11 -20.42 -2.99 -10.79
C LYS A 11 -20.54 -3.59 -9.40
N ILE A 12 -20.25 -2.78 -8.39
CA ILE A 12 -20.41 -3.17 -6.99
C ILE A 12 -21.91 -3.31 -6.68
N THR A 13 -22.28 -4.44 -6.10
CA THR A 13 -23.60 -4.68 -5.51
C THR A 13 -23.45 -5.26 -4.11
N GLU A 14 -24.51 -5.17 -3.28
CA GLU A 14 -24.54 -5.73 -1.92
C GLU A 14 -23.31 -5.36 -1.07
N LEU A 15 -22.87 -4.09 -1.16
CA LEU A 15 -21.76 -3.60 -0.36
C LEU A 15 -22.13 -3.55 1.13
N GLU A 16 -21.37 -4.29 1.91
CA GLU A 16 -21.36 -4.26 3.37
C GLU A 16 -19.98 -3.77 3.83
N VAL A 17 -19.94 -2.69 4.59
CA VAL A 17 -18.71 -2.16 5.20
C VAL A 17 -18.81 -2.37 6.70
N ILE A 18 -17.82 -3.05 7.27
CA ILE A 18 -17.76 -3.36 8.69
C ILE A 18 -16.68 -2.46 9.29
N ASP A 19 -17.12 -1.50 10.10
CA ASP A 19 -16.22 -0.65 10.89
C ASP A 19 -15.46 -1.53 11.88
N THR A 20 -14.16 -1.67 11.66
CA THR A 20 -13.34 -2.57 12.45
C THR A 20 -12.46 -1.76 13.40
N HIS A 21 -12.94 -1.52 14.62
CA HIS A 21 -12.08 -0.99 15.67
C HIS A 21 -11.02 -2.05 16.01
N LEU A 22 -9.73 -1.66 15.99
CA LEU A 22 -8.63 -2.59 16.25
C LEU A 22 -8.68 -3.27 17.62
N SER A 23 -9.40 -2.68 18.60
CA SER A 23 -9.65 -3.28 19.90
C SER A 23 -10.41 -4.62 19.83
N HIS A 24 -11.16 -4.87 18.75
CA HIS A 24 -11.79 -6.18 18.49
C HIS A 24 -10.81 -7.23 17.92
N PHE A 25 -9.72 -6.82 17.27
CA PHE A 25 -8.70 -7.75 16.75
C PHE A 25 -7.79 -8.31 17.85
N GLY A 26 -7.52 -7.53 18.91
CA GLY A 26 -6.75 -7.99 20.08
C GLY A 26 -7.55 -8.81 21.10
N GLY A 27 -8.89 -8.86 20.98
CA GLY A 27 -9.81 -9.34 22.02
C GLY A 27 -10.43 -10.72 21.81
N GLY A 28 -9.90 -11.56 20.91
CA GLY A 28 -10.27 -12.98 20.80
C GLY A 28 -11.72 -13.29 20.34
N SER A 29 -12.52 -12.30 19.94
CA SER A 29 -13.91 -12.51 19.53
C SER A 29 -14.04 -12.66 18.01
N PHE A 30 -13.55 -13.77 17.46
CA PHE A 30 -13.76 -14.17 16.05
C PHE A 30 -14.13 -15.65 15.91
N ALA A 31 -15.02 -16.14 16.79
CA ALA A 31 -15.54 -17.49 16.70
C ALA A 31 -16.35 -17.77 15.40
N SER A 32 -16.69 -16.75 14.61
CA SER A 32 -17.47 -16.91 13.37
C SER A 32 -16.70 -16.73 12.06
N LEU A 33 -15.46 -16.23 12.04
CA LEU A 33 -14.71 -16.01 10.78
C LEU A 33 -13.20 -16.35 10.94
N PRO A 34 -12.84 -17.65 10.88
CA PRO A 34 -11.49 -18.15 11.15
C PRO A 34 -10.40 -17.56 10.24
N LEU A 35 -10.74 -17.20 9.00
CA LEU A 35 -9.81 -16.62 8.04
C LEU A 35 -9.45 -15.15 8.36
N LEU A 36 -10.40 -14.38 8.92
CA LEU A 36 -10.21 -12.96 9.27
C LEU A 36 -9.33 -12.78 10.50
N GLY A 37 -9.47 -13.68 11.48
CA GLY A 37 -8.57 -13.76 12.62
C GLY A 37 -7.14 -14.04 12.17
N GLN A 38 -6.92 -14.96 11.23
CA GLN A 38 -5.57 -15.28 10.74
C GLN A 38 -4.95 -14.16 9.90
N LEU A 39 -5.72 -13.49 9.03
CA LEU A 39 -5.20 -12.40 8.20
C LEU A 39 -4.90 -11.13 9.01
N ALA A 40 -5.69 -10.86 10.05
CA ALA A 40 -5.47 -9.73 10.94
C ALA A 40 -4.41 -10.02 12.02
N LEU A 41 -4.37 -11.23 12.59
CA LEU A 41 -3.39 -11.64 13.61
C LEU A 41 -1.99 -11.89 13.01
N GLY A 42 -1.92 -12.50 11.82
CA GLY A 42 -0.66 -12.76 11.11
C GLY A 42 0.08 -11.48 10.73
N ASN A 43 -0.67 -10.40 10.49
CA ASN A 43 -0.13 -9.13 10.07
C ASN A 43 0.06 -8.14 11.23
N THR A 44 -0.28 -8.45 12.49
CA THR A 44 -0.15 -7.48 13.62
C THR A 44 1.20 -6.73 13.70
N THR A 45 2.29 -7.37 13.28
CA THR A 45 3.63 -6.78 13.23
C THR A 45 3.75 -5.64 12.21
N GLU A 46 3.29 -5.81 10.98
CA GLU A 46 3.44 -4.74 9.98
C GLU A 46 2.38 -3.63 10.15
N ALA A 47 1.27 -3.89 10.88
CA ALA A 47 0.29 -2.87 11.29
C ALA A 47 0.93 -1.99 12.34
N ALA A 48 1.50 -2.61 13.37
CA ALA A 48 2.23 -1.90 14.41
C ALA A 48 3.38 -1.05 13.80
N SER A 49 4.03 -1.55 12.75
CA SER A 49 5.08 -0.83 12.01
C SER A 49 4.60 0.44 11.32
N GLN A 50 3.50 0.36 10.58
CA GLN A 50 2.93 1.50 9.84
C GLN A 50 2.33 2.55 10.80
N VAL A 51 1.80 2.09 11.93
CA VAL A 51 1.27 2.92 13.01
C VAL A 51 2.36 3.66 13.76
N GLY A 52 3.52 3.03 13.97
CA GLY A 52 4.69 3.66 14.58
C GLY A 52 5.28 4.84 13.78
N MET A 53 4.89 4.99 12.51
CA MET A 53 5.39 6.02 11.58
C MET A 53 4.46 7.22 11.40
N ALA A 54 3.26 7.18 11.95
CA ALA A 54 2.39 8.35 11.91
C ALA A 54 3.06 9.50 12.69
N SER A 55 2.94 10.73 12.20
CA SER A 55 3.66 11.89 12.73
C SER A 55 3.30 12.23 14.19
N GLY A 56 2.26 11.58 14.72
CA GLY A 56 1.96 11.47 16.13
C GLY A 56 0.97 10.33 16.42
N GLN A 57 0.81 10.04 17.71
CA GLN A 57 -0.06 8.97 18.24
C GLN A 57 -1.54 9.11 17.79
N GLN A 58 -1.97 10.34 17.51
CA GLN A 58 -3.30 10.66 16.98
C GLN A 58 -3.47 10.20 15.53
N GLU A 59 -2.48 10.45 14.67
CA GLU A 59 -2.53 10.06 13.25
C GLU A 59 -2.38 8.54 13.10
N ALA A 60 -1.61 7.91 14.00
CA ALA A 60 -1.47 6.46 14.11
C ALA A 60 -2.83 5.80 14.43
N ALA A 61 -3.54 6.37 15.41
CA ALA A 61 -4.87 5.95 15.79
C ALA A 61 -5.89 6.21 14.67
N ASP A 62 -5.81 7.35 13.99
CA ASP A 62 -6.67 7.68 12.85
C ASP A 62 -6.44 6.74 11.66
N TYR A 63 -5.20 6.34 11.40
CA TYR A 63 -4.86 5.32 10.39
C TYR A 63 -5.49 3.98 10.75
N LEU A 64 -5.27 3.49 11.97
CA LEU A 64 -5.83 2.21 12.43
C LEU A 64 -7.35 2.19 12.41
N ASN A 65 -7.99 3.26 12.89
CA ASN A 65 -9.44 3.39 12.88
C ASN A 65 -10.00 3.62 11.46
N SER A 66 -9.15 3.90 10.48
CA SER A 66 -9.56 4.02 9.08
C SER A 66 -9.61 2.69 8.35
N VAL A 67 -9.01 1.63 8.91
CA VAL A 67 -9.01 0.30 8.31
C VAL A 67 -10.40 -0.31 8.43
N GLN A 68 -11.02 -0.56 7.29
CA GLN A 68 -12.37 -1.12 7.21
C GLN A 68 -12.33 -2.42 6.42
N TYR A 69 -13.01 -3.42 6.95
CA TYR A 69 -13.35 -4.61 6.20
C TYR A 69 -14.58 -4.32 5.33
N PHE A 70 -14.58 -4.83 4.12
CA PHE A 70 -15.76 -4.77 3.27
C PHE A 70 -16.01 -6.12 2.62
N ARG A 71 -17.28 -6.33 2.29
CA ARG A 71 -17.76 -7.43 1.46
C ARG A 71 -18.68 -6.85 0.41
N CYS A 72 -18.54 -7.27 -0.83
CA CYS A 72 -19.44 -6.89 -1.90
C CYS A 72 -19.57 -8.01 -2.93
N LYS A 73 -20.48 -7.81 -3.87
CA LYS A 73 -20.63 -8.63 -5.06
C LYS A 73 -20.20 -7.86 -6.30
N LEU A 74 -19.54 -8.59 -7.20
CA LEU A 74 -19.23 -8.17 -8.56
C LEU A 74 -19.85 -9.23 -9.48
N GLY A 75 -21.08 -8.96 -9.94
CA GLY A 75 -21.90 -9.99 -10.60
C GLY A 75 -22.23 -11.13 -9.64
N GLU A 76 -21.83 -12.35 -10.00
CA GLU A 76 -22.02 -13.55 -9.17
C GLU A 76 -20.88 -13.77 -8.16
N PHE A 77 -19.77 -13.02 -8.27
CA PHE A 77 -18.59 -13.23 -7.43
C PHE A 77 -18.70 -12.45 -6.13
N THR A 78 -18.49 -13.15 -5.01
CA THR A 78 -18.34 -12.51 -3.70
C THR A 78 -16.89 -12.10 -3.51
N VAL A 79 -16.68 -10.81 -3.26
CA VAL A 79 -15.37 -10.22 -3.04
C VAL A 79 -15.34 -9.59 -1.66
N HIS A 80 -14.27 -9.83 -0.93
CA HIS A 80 -14.03 -9.19 0.37
C HIS A 80 -12.59 -8.73 0.47
N GLY A 81 -12.35 -7.75 1.35
CA GLY A 81 -11.02 -7.19 1.50
C GLY A 81 -10.95 -6.22 2.65
N ILE A 82 -9.73 -5.75 2.89
CA ILE A 82 -9.45 -4.75 3.93
C ILE A 82 -8.80 -3.57 3.23
N PHE A 83 -9.44 -2.40 3.32
CA PHE A 83 -8.90 -1.15 2.78
C PHE A 83 -9.00 -0.04 3.82
N CYS A 84 -8.16 0.99 3.68
CA CYS A 84 -8.36 2.23 4.41
C CYS A 84 -9.58 2.95 3.82
N ARG A 85 -10.67 3.01 4.60
CA ARG A 85 -11.95 3.67 4.29
C ARG A 85 -12.57 3.27 2.95
N ALA A 86 -13.38 2.22 2.99
CA ALA A 86 -14.14 1.72 1.85
C ALA A 86 -15.37 2.61 1.56
N PHE A 87 -15.17 3.76 0.90
CA PHE A 87 -16.25 4.69 0.54
C PHE A 87 -16.77 4.56 -0.90
N PHE A 88 -16.38 3.50 -1.64
CA PHE A 88 -17.08 3.11 -2.86
C PHE A 88 -18.52 2.69 -2.54
N ARG A 89 -19.42 2.72 -3.54
CA ARG A 89 -20.86 2.49 -3.33
C ARG A 89 -21.43 1.46 -4.30
N ASN A 90 -22.59 0.93 -3.95
CA ASN A 90 -23.39 0.12 -4.88
C ASN A 90 -23.64 0.91 -6.17
N GLY A 91 -23.34 0.30 -7.31
CA GLY A 91 -23.44 0.89 -8.64
C GLY A 91 -22.12 1.38 -9.23
N ASP A 92 -21.07 1.57 -8.41
CA ASP A 92 -19.76 2.00 -8.90
C ASP A 92 -19.12 0.92 -9.80
N LYS A 93 -18.66 1.32 -10.99
CA LYS A 93 -17.90 0.45 -11.89
C LYS A 93 -16.43 0.45 -11.49
N VAL A 94 -15.91 -0.72 -11.15
CA VAL A 94 -14.59 -0.89 -10.56
C VAL A 94 -13.84 -2.07 -11.19
N GLU A 95 -12.53 -2.06 -11.00
CA GLU A 95 -11.62 -3.12 -11.39
C GLU A 95 -10.86 -3.54 -10.12
N VAL A 96 -11.03 -4.77 -9.69
CA VAL A 96 -10.53 -5.26 -8.40
C VAL A 96 -9.45 -6.30 -8.65
N VAL A 97 -8.26 -6.05 -8.10
CA VAL A 97 -7.15 -7.00 -8.07
C VAL A 97 -7.43 -8.00 -6.96
N VAL A 98 -7.56 -9.28 -7.34
CA VAL A 98 -8.03 -10.33 -6.45
C VAL A 98 -7.17 -11.59 -6.47
N GLU A 99 -7.24 -12.32 -5.37
CA GLU A 99 -6.79 -13.71 -5.25
C GLU A 99 -7.99 -14.61 -4.92
N PRO A 100 -8.17 -15.75 -5.64
CA PRO A 100 -9.24 -16.70 -5.31
C PRO A 100 -8.95 -17.40 -3.98
N LEU A 101 -10.02 -17.67 -3.22
CA LEU A 101 -9.98 -18.38 -1.95
C LEU A 101 -10.57 -19.78 -2.09
N ASP A 102 -10.24 -20.65 -1.13
CA ASP A 102 -10.68 -22.06 -1.12
C ASP A 102 -12.21 -22.22 -1.01
N ASP A 103 -12.91 -21.21 -0.49
CA ASP A 103 -14.37 -21.17 -0.35
C ASP A 103 -15.10 -20.69 -1.62
N GLY A 104 -14.36 -20.39 -2.69
CA GLY A 104 -14.90 -19.86 -3.95
C GLY A 104 -15.17 -18.36 -3.94
N SER A 105 -14.85 -17.66 -2.85
CA SER A 105 -14.84 -16.19 -2.79
C SER A 105 -13.47 -15.64 -3.24
N TYR A 106 -13.36 -14.31 -3.30
CA TYR A 106 -12.14 -13.63 -3.73
C TYR A 106 -11.70 -12.61 -2.69
N TYR A 107 -10.39 -12.60 -2.39
CA TYR A 107 -9.78 -11.58 -1.55
C TYR A 107 -9.27 -10.42 -2.40
N ALA A 108 -9.64 -9.19 -2.06
CA ALA A 108 -9.27 -7.97 -2.76
C ALA A 108 -8.00 -7.34 -2.17
N TYR A 109 -6.98 -7.23 -3.02
CA TYR A 109 -5.69 -6.59 -2.70
C TYR A 109 -5.62 -5.14 -3.18
N ALA A 110 -6.34 -4.80 -4.24
CA ALA A 110 -6.48 -3.43 -4.71
C ALA A 110 -7.82 -3.24 -5.43
N LEU A 111 -8.36 -2.03 -5.40
CA LEU A 111 -9.56 -1.67 -6.14
C LEU A 111 -9.29 -0.36 -6.87
N ARG A 112 -9.44 -0.39 -8.19
CA ARG A 112 -9.29 0.76 -9.08
C ARG A 112 -10.68 1.22 -9.52
N ARG A 113 -10.95 2.52 -9.40
CA ARG A 113 -12.16 3.15 -9.95
C ARG A 113 -11.77 4.08 -11.11
N PRO A 114 -12.02 3.66 -12.37
CA PRO A 114 -11.57 4.39 -13.55
C PRO A 114 -12.09 5.83 -13.68
N ILE A 115 -13.32 6.09 -13.23
CA ILE A 115 -14.00 7.38 -13.48
C ILE A 115 -13.34 8.57 -12.80
N ASP A 116 -12.69 8.36 -11.66
CA ASP A 116 -12.11 9.44 -10.85
C ASP A 116 -10.70 9.13 -10.36
N HIS A 117 -10.05 8.17 -11.02
CA HIS A 117 -8.66 7.83 -10.80
C HIS A 117 -8.31 7.40 -9.36
N ARG A 118 -9.29 6.90 -8.60
CA ARG A 118 -9.06 6.41 -7.23
C ARG A 118 -8.55 4.98 -7.22
N LEU A 119 -7.58 4.74 -6.36
CA LEU A 119 -6.97 3.45 -6.10
C LEU A 119 -6.97 3.19 -4.59
N TRP A 120 -7.74 2.18 -4.20
CA TRP A 120 -7.64 1.58 -2.88
C TRP A 120 -6.63 0.46 -2.94
N LEU A 121 -5.75 0.43 -1.95
CA LEU A 121 -4.73 -0.59 -1.80
C LEU A 121 -4.94 -1.28 -0.47
N TYR A 122 -4.53 -2.54 -0.42
CA TYR A 122 -4.28 -3.21 0.83
C TYR A 122 -3.38 -2.30 1.69
N PRO A 123 -3.76 -1.96 2.95
CA PRO A 123 -3.09 -0.91 3.76
C PRO A 123 -1.58 -1.07 3.97
N TRP A 124 -1.05 -2.22 3.59
CA TRP A 124 0.28 -2.71 3.89
C TRP A 124 1.13 -2.78 2.62
N ALA A 125 0.49 -2.69 1.46
CA ALA A 125 1.07 -2.87 0.13
C ALA A 125 1.14 -1.52 -0.63
N MET A 126 1.50 -0.45 0.07
CA MET A 126 1.58 0.89 -0.52
C MET A 126 2.92 1.18 -1.24
N LYS A 127 3.95 0.36 -1.01
CA LYS A 127 5.32 0.57 -1.54
C LYS A 127 5.89 -0.69 -2.14
N GLY A 128 6.43 -0.59 -3.36
CA GLY A 128 7.18 -1.67 -3.98
C GLY A 128 8.52 -1.92 -3.28
N THR A 129 9.10 -3.11 -3.49
CA THR A 129 10.30 -3.56 -2.78
C THR A 129 11.49 -2.59 -2.93
N LYS A 130 11.72 -2.06 -4.13
CA LYS A 130 12.86 -1.14 -4.37
C LYS A 130 12.62 0.25 -3.76
N ALA A 131 11.36 0.69 -3.69
CA ALA A 131 11.00 1.93 -2.99
C ALA A 131 11.20 1.78 -1.48
N SER A 132 10.68 0.70 -0.89
CA SER A 132 10.87 0.36 0.52
C SER A 132 12.35 0.32 0.89
N ASN A 133 13.17 -0.45 0.16
CA ASN A 133 14.61 -0.56 0.43
C ASN A 133 15.34 0.79 0.37
N LYS A 134 14.95 1.66 -0.56
CA LYS A 134 15.55 3.00 -0.70
C LYS A 134 15.21 3.88 0.50
N GLU A 135 14.00 3.78 1.05
CA GLU A 135 13.61 4.52 2.25
C GLU A 135 14.29 3.98 3.50
N SER A 136 14.31 2.66 3.70
CA SER A 136 15.03 2.02 4.82
C SER A 136 16.52 2.38 4.82
N PHE A 137 17.14 2.39 3.64
CA PHE A 137 18.53 2.81 3.50
C PHE A 137 18.74 4.28 3.90
N LYS A 138 17.84 5.18 3.47
CA LYS A 138 17.89 6.60 3.86
C LYS A 138 17.67 6.79 5.36
N PHE A 139 16.75 6.03 5.96
CA PHE A 139 16.46 6.09 7.39
C PHE A 139 17.66 5.63 8.22
N ALA A 140 18.17 4.43 7.93
CA ALA A 140 19.37 3.90 8.59
C ALA A 140 20.57 4.85 8.40
N GLY A 141 20.75 5.40 7.19
CA GLY A 141 21.82 6.36 6.89
C GLY A 141 21.68 7.66 7.66
N LYS A 142 20.48 8.24 7.78
CA LYS A 142 20.25 9.48 8.54
C LYS A 142 20.60 9.36 10.02
N ILE A 143 20.42 8.19 10.61
CA ILE A 143 20.73 7.95 12.03
C ILE A 143 22.21 7.65 12.20
N THR A 144 22.75 6.75 11.40
CA THR A 144 24.13 6.26 11.57
C THR A 144 25.20 7.23 11.10
N PHE A 145 24.95 7.97 10.00
CA PHE A 145 25.92 8.91 9.44
C PHE A 145 26.34 10.02 10.41
N PRO A 146 25.43 10.76 11.07
CA PRO A 146 25.85 11.80 12.04
C PRO A 146 26.56 11.20 13.26
N CYS A 147 26.14 10.03 13.74
CA CYS A 147 26.83 9.32 14.82
C CYS A 147 28.27 8.98 14.45
N PHE A 148 28.49 8.50 13.22
CA PHE A 148 29.81 8.16 12.69
C PHE A 148 30.72 9.38 12.51
N ILE A 149 30.17 10.53 12.07
CA ILE A 149 30.95 11.77 11.98
C ILE A 149 31.31 12.28 13.39
N LEU A 150 30.40 12.17 14.35
CA LEU A 150 30.65 12.60 15.72
C LEU A 150 31.70 11.72 16.41
N SER A 151 31.63 10.40 16.26
CA SER A 151 32.63 9.47 16.79
C SER A 151 34.00 9.74 16.19
N MET A 152 34.10 10.00 14.89
CA MET A 152 35.35 10.39 14.24
C MET A 152 36.00 11.63 14.86
N VAL A 153 35.21 12.69 15.10
CA VAL A 153 35.73 13.92 15.70
C VAL A 153 36.23 13.64 17.12
N ILE A 154 35.49 12.86 17.91
CA ILE A 154 35.88 12.48 19.26
C ILE A 154 37.18 11.67 19.25
N PHE A 155 37.31 10.68 18.37
CA PHE A 155 38.51 9.86 18.26
C PHE A 155 39.72 10.68 17.81
N THR A 156 39.53 11.64 16.91
CA THR A 156 40.61 12.54 16.48
C THR A 156 41.12 13.39 17.65
N ILE A 157 40.22 13.93 18.48
CA ILE A 157 40.60 14.71 19.66
C ILE A 157 41.28 13.81 20.72
N ALA A 158 40.76 12.61 20.94
CA ALA A 158 41.27 11.68 21.95
C ALA A 158 42.62 11.05 21.60
N SER A 159 42.92 10.89 20.31
CA SER A 159 44.15 10.22 19.85
C SER A 159 45.39 11.12 19.92
N GLY A 160 45.22 12.45 19.89
CA GLY A 160 46.34 13.38 19.77
C GLY A 160 47.18 13.06 18.52
N ASP A 161 48.48 12.78 18.71
CA ASP A 161 49.42 12.41 17.63
C ASP A 161 49.59 10.90 17.41
N ASP A 162 48.90 10.04 18.19
CA ASP A 162 49.02 8.58 18.06
C ASP A 162 48.21 8.06 16.85
N LEU A 163 48.90 7.98 15.71
CA LEU A 163 48.36 7.50 14.46
C LEU A 163 47.90 6.03 14.52
N VAL A 164 48.55 5.19 15.33
CA VAL A 164 48.21 3.76 15.43
C VAL A 164 46.89 3.61 16.19
N PHE A 165 46.74 4.32 17.30
CA PHE A 165 45.50 4.35 18.07
C PHE A 165 44.34 4.93 17.25
N LEU A 166 44.57 6.02 16.52
CA LEU A 166 43.57 6.63 15.63
C LEU A 166 43.09 5.64 14.56
N THR A 167 44.03 4.92 13.92
CA THR A 167 43.70 3.94 12.86
C THR A 167 42.90 2.76 13.41
N LEU A 168 43.25 2.26 14.61
CA LEU A 168 42.52 1.17 15.27
C LEU A 168 41.09 1.59 15.64
N MET A 169 40.92 2.79 16.20
CA MET A 169 39.59 3.31 16.57
C MET A 169 38.71 3.54 15.34
N PHE A 170 39.29 4.03 14.24
CA PHE A 170 38.59 4.19 12.97
C PHE A 170 38.13 2.85 12.40
N ALA A 171 38.98 1.83 12.43
CA ALA A 171 38.62 0.48 11.99
C ALA A 171 37.48 -0.11 12.84
N LEU A 172 37.53 0.10 14.16
CA LEU A 172 36.47 -0.32 15.08
C LEU A 172 35.15 0.43 14.82
N ASP A 173 35.21 1.74 14.57
CA ASP A 173 34.04 2.57 14.32
C ASP A 173 33.33 2.19 13.01
N ILE A 174 34.10 1.87 11.96
CA ILE A 174 33.53 1.32 10.72
C ILE A 174 32.83 -0.01 11.00
N LEU A 175 33.44 -0.90 11.80
CA LEU A 175 32.89 -2.21 12.09
C LEU A 175 31.61 -2.11 12.92
N VAL A 176 31.62 -1.32 13.99
CA VAL A 176 30.47 -1.10 14.89
C VAL A 176 29.38 -0.30 14.18
N GLY A 177 29.73 0.83 13.56
CA GLY A 177 28.81 1.68 12.81
C GLY A 177 28.17 0.96 11.63
N GLY A 178 28.96 0.17 10.89
CA GLY A 178 28.46 -0.69 9.81
C GLY A 178 27.51 -1.77 10.33
N SER A 179 27.80 -2.38 11.48
CA SER A 179 26.91 -3.37 12.10
C SER A 179 25.59 -2.76 12.55
N ILE A 180 25.62 -1.59 13.21
CA ILE A 180 24.42 -0.84 13.61
C ILE A 180 23.60 -0.45 12.38
N PHE A 181 24.25 0.00 11.31
CA PHE A 181 23.59 0.32 10.04
C PHE A 181 22.85 -0.88 9.47
N LEU A 182 23.50 -2.05 9.41
CA LEU A 182 22.88 -3.27 8.92
C LEU A 182 21.72 -3.72 9.81
N ILE A 183 21.87 -3.66 11.13
CA ILE A 183 20.80 -4.00 12.08
C ILE A 183 19.59 -3.09 11.85
N LEU A 184 19.79 -1.78 11.81
CA LEU A 184 18.71 -0.82 11.58
C LEU A 184 18.04 -1.05 10.22
N PHE A 185 18.84 -1.28 9.16
CA PHE A 185 18.32 -1.57 7.83
C PHE A 185 17.46 -2.85 7.80
N TYR A 186 17.94 -3.96 8.36
CA TYR A 186 17.21 -5.23 8.37
C TYR A 186 16.00 -5.22 9.31
N CYS A 187 16.10 -4.54 10.47
CA CYS A 187 14.96 -4.34 11.35
C CYS A 187 13.86 -3.54 10.66
N ASP A 188 14.23 -2.42 10.03
CA ASP A 188 13.28 -1.57 9.29
C ASP A 188 12.65 -2.34 8.11
N GLN A 189 13.43 -3.13 7.38
CA GLN A 189 12.94 -4.01 6.32
C GLN A 189 12.01 -5.13 6.82
N GLY A 190 12.31 -5.74 7.97
CA GLY A 190 11.45 -6.76 8.58
C GLY A 190 10.13 -6.19 9.07
N MET A 191 10.12 -4.92 9.51
CA MET A 191 8.94 -4.23 10.05
C MET A 191 8.08 -3.62 8.93
N LEU A 192 8.69 -2.93 7.96
CA LEU A 192 8.00 -2.13 6.92
C LEU A 192 7.95 -2.82 5.56
N GLY A 193 8.77 -3.84 5.33
CA GLY A 193 8.89 -4.50 4.03
C GLY A 193 7.89 -5.64 3.83
N GLY A 194 7.11 -6.05 4.84
CA GLY A 194 6.25 -7.23 4.77
C GLY A 194 5.27 -7.21 3.60
N GLY A 195 4.57 -6.10 3.38
CA GLY A 195 3.63 -5.95 2.27
C GLY A 195 4.26 -5.52 0.93
N SER A 196 5.59 -5.32 0.86
CA SER A 196 6.24 -4.80 -0.36
C SER A 196 6.25 -5.78 -1.52
N LYS A 197 6.28 -7.09 -1.21
CA LYS A 197 6.17 -8.16 -2.22
C LYS A 197 4.77 -8.23 -2.80
N ASP A 198 3.75 -7.99 -1.98
CA ASP A 198 2.37 -7.94 -2.45
C ASP A 198 2.12 -6.67 -3.24
N ALA A 199 2.71 -5.54 -2.84
CA ALA A 199 2.70 -4.30 -3.61
C ALA A 199 3.32 -4.49 -5.00
N ASP A 200 4.47 -5.18 -5.10
CA ASP A 200 5.10 -5.49 -6.38
C ASP A 200 4.15 -6.27 -7.31
N LYS A 201 3.45 -7.28 -6.77
CA LYS A 201 2.47 -8.07 -7.52
C LYS A 201 1.25 -7.22 -7.90
N ILE A 202 0.69 -6.44 -6.99
CA ILE A 202 -0.44 -5.54 -7.23
C ILE A 202 -0.11 -4.58 -8.36
N PHE A 203 1.02 -3.86 -8.27
CA PHE A 203 1.40 -2.88 -9.27
C PHE A 203 1.74 -3.55 -10.62
N ALA A 204 2.33 -4.75 -10.61
CA ALA A 204 2.53 -5.50 -11.84
C ALA A 204 1.20 -5.90 -12.49
N THR A 205 0.24 -6.40 -11.69
CA THR A 205 -1.12 -6.75 -12.16
C THR A 205 -1.87 -5.53 -12.69
N LEU A 206 -1.68 -4.36 -12.09
CA LEU A 206 -2.24 -3.09 -12.57
C LEU A 206 -1.50 -2.51 -13.79
N GLY A 207 -0.43 -3.16 -14.26
CA GLY A 207 0.32 -2.78 -15.46
C GLY A 207 1.38 -1.70 -15.28
N TYR A 208 1.78 -1.38 -14.05
CA TYR A 208 2.83 -0.36 -13.83
C TYR A 208 4.15 -0.82 -14.47
N PRO A 209 4.85 0.05 -15.23
CA PRO A 209 6.07 -0.34 -15.94
C PRO A 209 7.24 -0.68 -15.02
N LYS A 210 7.25 -0.11 -13.80
CA LYS A 210 8.30 -0.32 -12.79
C LYS A 210 7.66 -0.55 -11.41
N PRO A 211 7.00 -1.71 -11.18
CA PRO A 211 6.19 -1.94 -9.98
C PRO A 211 7.01 -1.82 -8.70
N LYS A 212 8.27 -2.30 -8.72
CA LYS A 212 9.18 -2.27 -7.56
C LYS A 212 9.53 -0.87 -7.07
N THR A 213 9.45 0.14 -7.93
CA THR A 213 9.85 1.53 -7.59
C THR A 213 8.67 2.41 -7.19
N VAL A 214 7.45 1.91 -7.29
CA VAL A 214 6.23 2.66 -6.97
C VAL A 214 6.17 2.93 -5.46
N ASN A 215 5.84 4.16 -5.11
CA ASN A 215 5.62 4.59 -3.73
C ASN A 215 4.34 5.42 -3.66
N MET A 216 3.23 4.77 -3.32
CA MET A 216 1.91 5.41 -3.31
C MET A 216 1.73 6.36 -2.14
N GLU A 217 2.43 6.15 -1.02
CA GLU A 217 2.43 7.10 0.10
C GLU A 217 3.07 8.44 -0.32
N GLN A 218 4.20 8.39 -1.03
CA GLN A 218 4.85 9.61 -1.51
C GLN A 218 3.96 10.34 -2.52
N GLU A 219 3.36 9.62 -3.48
CA GLU A 219 2.43 10.22 -4.45
C GLU A 219 1.21 10.85 -3.77
N TYR A 220 0.64 10.16 -2.78
CA TYR A 220 -0.44 10.68 -1.95
C TYR A 220 -0.04 11.96 -1.21
N MET A 221 1.11 11.96 -0.54
CA MET A 221 1.62 13.13 0.20
C MET A 221 1.90 14.32 -0.72
N GLU A 222 2.50 14.08 -1.89
CA GLU A 222 2.76 15.13 -2.89
C GLU A 222 1.47 15.75 -3.44
N MET A 223 0.41 14.95 -3.62
CA MET A 223 -0.86 15.43 -4.13
C MET A 223 -1.63 16.27 -3.10
N PHE A 224 -1.71 15.80 -1.85
CA PHE A 224 -2.55 16.46 -0.83
C PHE A 224 -1.84 17.60 -0.09
N PHE A 225 -0.55 17.47 0.22
CA PHE A 225 0.15 18.47 1.03
C PHE A 225 0.91 19.51 0.19
N ASN A 226 1.42 19.12 -0.98
CA ASN A 226 2.22 20.02 -1.81
C ASN A 226 1.43 20.75 -2.90
N ASN A 227 0.10 20.57 -2.96
CA ASN A 227 -0.78 21.28 -3.89
C ASN A 227 -0.32 21.19 -5.36
N LYS A 228 0.42 20.12 -5.74
CA LYS A 228 0.72 19.83 -7.15
C LYS A 228 -0.60 19.48 -7.81
N SER A 229 -1.10 20.47 -8.55
CA SER A 229 -2.50 20.68 -8.82
C SER A 229 -3.19 19.50 -9.50
N MET A 230 -4.47 19.31 -9.16
CA MET A 230 -5.50 18.70 -10.01
C MET A 230 -5.55 19.24 -11.46
N ASN A 231 -4.76 20.27 -11.80
CA ASN A 231 -4.66 20.90 -13.12
C ASN A 231 -3.39 20.49 -13.90
N GLU A 232 -2.65 19.44 -13.49
CA GLU A 232 -1.62 18.87 -14.37
C GLU A 232 -2.27 18.25 -15.62
N PRO A 233 -1.76 18.53 -16.84
CA PRO A 233 -2.43 18.19 -18.10
C PRO A 233 -2.64 16.68 -18.35
N ASN A 234 -1.91 15.82 -17.64
CA ASN A 234 -2.04 14.36 -17.71
C ASN A 234 -2.92 13.78 -16.58
N PHE A 235 -3.41 14.62 -15.67
CA PHE A 235 -4.25 14.25 -14.54
C PHE A 235 -5.67 14.76 -14.77
N TYR A 236 -6.33 14.24 -15.81
CA TYR A 236 -7.72 14.62 -16.10
C TYR A 236 -8.66 13.85 -15.17
N ILE A 237 -9.13 14.50 -14.11
CA ILE A 237 -10.33 14.03 -13.40
C ILE A 237 -11.53 14.77 -13.98
N ASP A 238 -12.55 14.04 -14.43
CA ASP A 238 -13.81 14.67 -14.83
C ASP A 238 -14.53 15.21 -13.58
N VAL A 239 -14.20 16.46 -13.25
CA VAL A 239 -14.75 17.19 -12.10
C VAL A 239 -16.25 17.47 -12.22
N ASN A 240 -16.85 17.23 -13.39
CA ASN A 240 -18.25 17.49 -13.64
C ASN A 240 -19.15 16.30 -13.36
N THR A 241 -18.60 15.11 -13.16
CA THR A 241 -19.38 13.92 -12.84
C THR A 241 -20.08 14.04 -11.48
N ASP A 242 -21.29 13.50 -11.39
CA ASP A 242 -22.00 13.41 -10.11
C ASP A 242 -21.25 12.52 -9.12
N GLU A 243 -20.42 11.58 -9.58
CA GLU A 243 -19.49 10.83 -8.73
C GLU A 243 -18.43 11.72 -8.08
N PHE A 244 -17.81 12.63 -8.84
CA PHE A 244 -16.74 13.49 -8.34
C PHE A 244 -17.23 14.64 -7.45
N LYS A 245 -18.39 15.21 -7.78
CA LYS A 245 -19.02 16.30 -6.99
C LYS A 245 -19.55 15.84 -5.63
N ARG A 246 -19.57 14.53 -5.36
CA ARG A 246 -20.01 13.98 -4.06
C ARG A 246 -19.02 14.40 -2.98
N LYS A 247 -19.55 14.95 -1.89
CA LYS A 247 -18.75 15.28 -0.70
C LYS A 247 -18.17 13.99 -0.12
N ASP A 248 -16.85 13.91 -0.08
CA ASP A 248 -16.19 12.77 0.51
C ASP A 248 -16.46 12.70 2.03
N PRO A 249 -16.57 11.49 2.61
CA PRO A 249 -16.67 11.34 4.05
C PRO A 249 -15.42 11.86 4.75
N PRO A 250 -15.55 12.41 5.98
CA PRO A 250 -14.42 13.00 6.70
C PRO A 250 -13.33 11.95 6.95
N GLY A 251 -12.17 12.08 6.29
CA GLY A 251 -10.98 11.23 6.50
C GLY A 251 -10.46 10.45 5.28
N VAL A 252 -10.67 10.97 4.06
CA VAL A 252 -10.12 10.52 2.74
C VAL A 252 -8.60 10.37 2.70
N LYS A 253 -7.90 10.62 3.81
CA LYS A 253 -6.46 10.78 3.87
C LYS A 253 -5.63 9.53 3.49
N TRP A 254 -6.27 8.44 3.11
CA TRP A 254 -5.63 7.12 2.93
C TRP A 254 -6.04 6.42 1.64
N VAL A 255 -6.64 7.15 0.69
CA VAL A 255 -6.93 6.65 -0.66
C VAL A 255 -5.99 7.30 -1.65
N ALA A 256 -5.29 6.46 -2.41
CA ALA A 256 -4.35 6.92 -3.43
C ALA A 256 -5.08 7.33 -4.71
N PHE A 257 -4.43 8.20 -5.47
CA PHE A 257 -4.83 8.53 -6.83
C PHE A 257 -3.73 8.06 -7.76
N TYR A 258 -4.09 7.42 -8.86
CA TYR A 258 -3.10 7.06 -9.89
C TYR A 258 -3.11 8.12 -10.99
N ARG A 259 -1.91 8.55 -11.41
CA ARG A 259 -1.75 9.62 -12.42
C ARG A 259 -2.11 9.16 -13.82
N GLU A 260 -1.62 8.00 -14.22
CA GLU A 260 -1.94 7.35 -15.49
C GLU A 260 -2.32 5.91 -15.15
N ALA A 261 -3.54 5.48 -15.51
CA ALA A 261 -3.89 4.05 -15.40
C ALA A 261 -3.15 3.32 -16.51
N PRO A 262 -2.17 2.46 -16.20
CA PRO A 262 -1.61 1.61 -17.23
C PRO A 262 -2.75 0.72 -17.76
N PRO A 263 -2.76 0.42 -19.08
CA PRO A 263 -3.64 -0.60 -19.59
C PRO A 263 -3.33 -1.91 -18.87
N ILE A 264 -4.38 -2.66 -18.52
CA ILE A 264 -4.20 -3.98 -17.92
C ILE A 264 -3.44 -4.84 -18.93
N PRO A 265 -2.30 -5.45 -18.57
CA PRO A 265 -1.53 -6.25 -19.50
C PRO A 265 -2.29 -7.49 -19.98
N ASP A 266 -2.12 -7.88 -21.24
CA ASP A 266 -2.83 -9.02 -21.85
C ASP A 266 -2.59 -10.37 -21.16
N TYR A 267 -1.49 -10.49 -20.40
CA TYR A 267 -1.13 -11.70 -19.66
C TYR A 267 -1.84 -11.82 -18.30
N ILE A 268 -2.60 -10.80 -17.88
CA ILE A 268 -3.39 -10.82 -16.64
C ILE A 268 -4.75 -11.43 -16.93
N THR A 269 -5.17 -12.39 -16.09
CA THR A 269 -6.52 -12.94 -16.15
C THR A 269 -7.53 -11.88 -15.73
N VAL A 270 -8.37 -11.43 -16.67
CA VAL A 270 -9.46 -10.49 -16.42
C VAL A 270 -10.81 -11.20 -16.52
N ILE A 271 -11.59 -11.12 -15.45
CA ILE A 271 -12.95 -11.65 -15.35
C ILE A 271 -13.92 -10.48 -15.51
N HIS A 272 -14.69 -10.47 -16.59
CA HIS A 272 -15.72 -9.46 -16.84
C HIS A 272 -17.08 -9.96 -16.34
N THR A 273 -17.70 -9.21 -15.44
CA THR A 273 -19.00 -9.56 -14.85
C THR A 273 -20.18 -9.01 -15.64
N GLU A 274 -19.95 -7.99 -16.46
CA GLU A 274 -20.92 -7.53 -17.46
C GLU A 274 -20.92 -8.54 -18.62
N LYS A 275 -22.07 -9.18 -18.90
CA LYS A 275 -22.23 -10.04 -20.09
C LYS A 275 -21.82 -9.23 -21.32
N THR A 276 -20.75 -9.64 -21.99
CA THR A 276 -20.43 -9.13 -23.32
C THR A 276 -21.62 -9.44 -24.22
N ASN A 277 -22.46 -8.45 -24.49
CA ASN A 277 -23.50 -8.54 -25.51
C ASN A 277 -22.82 -8.52 -26.90
N ASN A 278 -21.99 -9.53 -27.18
CA ASN A 278 -21.50 -9.82 -28.52
C ASN A 278 -22.60 -10.56 -29.30
N ASN A 279 -23.71 -9.88 -29.54
CA ASN A 279 -24.67 -10.25 -30.57
C ASN A 279 -25.56 -9.05 -30.93
N LYS A 280 -25.07 -8.20 -31.84
CA LYS A 280 -25.84 -7.52 -32.91
C LYS A 280 -24.95 -6.50 -33.63
N ASN A 281 -24.24 -6.97 -34.65
CA ASN A 281 -24.08 -6.30 -35.95
C ASN A 281 -23.05 -7.04 -36.83
N LYS A 282 -23.38 -8.27 -37.21
CA LYS A 282 -22.91 -8.88 -38.46
C LYS A 282 -24.10 -9.44 -39.24
N ARG A 283 -25.11 -8.60 -39.50
CA ARG A 283 -26.06 -8.76 -40.61
C ARG A 283 -26.58 -7.38 -41.02
N LYS A 284 -26.53 -7.10 -42.33
CA LYS A 284 -26.79 -5.84 -43.05
C LYS A 284 -25.55 -4.94 -43.07
N LYS A 285 -24.82 -4.75 -44.17
CA LYS A 285 -25.18 -4.71 -45.60
C LYS A 285 -24.21 -5.52 -46.45
#